data_AF-A0A661VH71-F1
#
_entry.id   AF-A0A661VH71-F1
#
_cell.length_a   1.000
_cell.length_b   1.000
_cell.length_c   1.000
_cell.angle_alpha   90.00
_cell.angle_beta   90.00
_cell.angle_gamma   90.00
#
_symmetry.space_group_name_H-M   'P 1'
#
loop_
_entity.id
_entity.type
_entity.pdbx_description
1 polymer ?
#
loop_
_entity_poly.entity_id
_entity_poly.type
_entity_poly.pdbx_seq_one_letter_code
_entity_poly.pdbx_strand_id
1 'polypeptide(L)'
;MEAEVRRLKGMLEPLMASVPTRTPTEHPHIERVEGVCGGEPVIEGTRIPVWIIAARVKRGETVAEIIEAYPWLTEAQVQDAIGYYHNHKEEIEQAIYQNSEEYNREWLEKNRV
;
A
#
# COMPACT_ATOMS: atom_id res chain seq x y z
N MET A 1 -15.95 -13.37 -36.90
CA MET A 1 -15.86 -13.50 -35.43
C MET A 1 -14.41 -13.73 -34.99
N GLU A 2 -13.68 -14.72 -35.52
CA GLU A 2 -12.26 -14.95 -35.16
C GLU A 2 -11.31 -13.80 -35.51
N ALA A 3 -11.49 -13.13 -36.64
CA ALA A 3 -10.65 -11.99 -37.03
C ALA A 3 -10.79 -10.81 -36.05
N GLU A 4 -12.00 -10.57 -35.54
CA GLU A 4 -12.29 -9.51 -34.57
C GLU A 4 -11.69 -9.83 -33.20
N VAL A 5 -11.84 -11.07 -32.73
CA VAL A 5 -11.22 -11.55 -31.49
C VAL A 5 -9.70 -11.46 -31.57
N ARG A 6 -9.09 -11.82 -32.71
CA ARG A 6 -7.64 -11.71 -32.93
C ARG A 6 -7.16 -10.26 -32.92
N ARG A 7 -7.97 -9.34 -33.46
CA ARG A 7 -7.69 -7.90 -33.47
C ARG A 7 -7.75 -7.29 -32.06
N LEU A 8 -8.80 -7.60 -31.31
CA LEU A 8 -8.95 -7.18 -29.91
C LEU A 8 -7.82 -7.72 -29.03
N LYS A 9 -7.42 -8.98 -29.22
CA LYS A 9 -6.32 -9.60 -28.47
C LYS A 9 -4.98 -8.91 -28.73
N GLY A 10 -4.69 -8.56 -29.99
CA GLY A 10 -3.49 -7.80 -30.35
C GLY A 10 -3.48 -6.36 -29.83
N MET A 11 -4.64 -5.76 -29.59
CA MET A 11 -4.75 -4.45 -28.92
C MET A 11 -4.57 -4.55 -27.39
N LEU A 12 -4.98 -5.68 -26.80
CA LEU A 12 -4.92 -5.91 -25.35
C LEU A 12 -3.52 -6.34 -24.87
N GLU A 13 -2.78 -7.11 -25.67
CA GLU A 13 -1.44 -7.62 -25.31
C GLU A 13 -0.45 -6.53 -24.84
N PRO A 14 -0.19 -5.44 -25.59
CA PRO A 14 0.69 -4.37 -25.13
C PRO A 14 0.12 -3.58 -23.94
N LEU A 15 -1.21 -3.54 -23.79
CA LEU A 15 -1.84 -2.91 -22.62
C LEU A 15 -1.59 -3.74 -21.36
N MET A 16 -1.73 -5.07 -21.42
CA MET A 16 -1.47 -5.98 -20.30
C MET A 16 -0.03 -5.89 -19.78
N ALA A 17 0.96 -5.71 -20.67
CA ALA A 17 2.36 -5.54 -20.29
C ALA A 17 2.64 -4.24 -19.49
N SER A 18 1.67 -3.32 -19.44
CA SER A 18 1.76 -2.04 -18.69
C SER A 18 0.87 -1.99 -17.45
N VAL A 19 0.06 -3.03 -17.19
CA VAL A 19 -0.79 -3.10 -16.00
C VAL A 19 0.09 -3.53 -14.82
N PRO A 20 0.11 -2.76 -13.72
CA PRO A 20 0.88 -3.14 -12.55
C PRO A 20 0.34 -4.43 -11.94
N THR A 21 1.24 -5.38 -11.65
CA THR A 21 0.89 -6.66 -11.03
C THR A 21 0.40 -6.44 -9.61
N ARG A 22 -0.76 -6.99 -9.28
CA ARG A 22 -1.36 -6.97 -7.93
C ARG A 22 -1.24 -8.34 -7.31
N THR A 23 -0.68 -8.39 -6.10
CA THR A 23 -0.46 -9.62 -5.35
C THR A 23 -1.22 -9.54 -4.02
N PRO A 24 -2.25 -10.36 -3.79
CA PRO A 24 -2.96 -10.39 -2.51
C PRO A 24 -2.05 -10.90 -1.39
N THR A 25 -2.37 -10.51 -0.15
CA THR A 25 -1.69 -10.99 1.07
C THR A 25 -2.59 -11.96 1.85
N GLU A 26 -2.16 -12.40 3.04
CA GLU A 26 -3.00 -13.19 3.93
C GLU A 26 -4.10 -12.37 4.64
N HIS A 27 -4.05 -11.03 4.53
CA HIS A 27 -5.12 -10.13 4.96
C HIS A 27 -6.01 -9.77 3.77
N PRO A 28 -7.32 -10.07 3.80
CA PRO A 28 -8.23 -9.95 2.65
C PRO A 28 -8.21 -8.60 1.95
N HIS A 29 -8.02 -7.52 2.70
CA HIS A 29 -8.04 -6.16 2.16
C HIS A 29 -6.66 -5.54 1.88
N ILE A 30 -5.58 -6.33 2.00
CA ILE A 30 -4.22 -5.84 1.78
C ILE A 30 -3.61 -6.54 0.56
N GLU A 31 -3.09 -5.73 -0.36
CA GLU A 31 -2.41 -6.18 -1.57
C GLU A 31 -1.04 -5.48 -1.69
N ARG A 32 -0.14 -6.07 -2.47
CA ARG A 32 1.06 -5.40 -2.97
C ARG A 32 0.87 -5.13 -4.45
N VAL A 33 1.21 -3.92 -4.88
CA VAL A 33 1.06 -3.54 -6.28
C VAL A 33 2.39 -3.04 -6.81
N GLU A 34 2.90 -3.71 -7.85
CA GLU A 34 4.18 -3.37 -8.46
C GLU A 34 4.19 -1.90 -8.94
N GLY A 35 5.22 -1.14 -8.54
CA GLY A 35 5.34 0.28 -8.87
C GLY A 35 4.40 1.22 -8.09
N VAL A 36 3.53 0.71 -7.22
CA VAL A 36 2.73 1.53 -6.29
C VAL A 36 3.43 1.56 -4.94
N CYS A 37 3.73 2.76 -4.45
CA CYS A 37 4.42 2.95 -3.16
C CYS A 37 5.65 2.06 -3.01
N GLY A 38 6.43 1.87 -4.09
CA GLY A 38 7.62 1.02 -4.07
C GLY A 38 7.36 -0.49 -3.89
N GLY A 39 6.12 -0.97 -4.02
CA GLY A 39 5.73 -2.36 -3.74
C GLY A 39 5.38 -2.64 -2.28
N GLU A 40 5.24 -1.60 -1.47
CA GLU A 40 4.73 -1.68 -0.10
C GLU A 40 3.31 -2.29 -0.05
N PRO A 41 2.93 -2.93 1.08
CA PRO A 41 1.56 -3.38 1.27
C PRO A 41 0.62 -2.17 1.35
N VAL A 42 -0.41 -2.17 0.52
CA VAL A 42 -1.43 -1.12 0.43
C VAL A 42 -2.82 -1.69 0.69
N ILE A 43 -3.72 -0.84 1.17
CA ILE A 43 -5.13 -1.18 1.27
C ILE A 43 -5.72 -1.28 -0.14
N GLU A 44 -6.38 -2.41 -0.42
CA GLU A 44 -6.94 -2.75 -1.72
C GLU A 44 -7.82 -1.61 -2.28
N GLY A 45 -7.62 -1.31 -3.57
CA GLY A 45 -8.38 -0.26 -4.26
C GLY A 45 -7.96 1.15 -3.89
N THR A 46 -6.90 1.31 -3.09
CA THR A 46 -6.34 2.59 -2.69
C THR A 46 -4.85 2.67 -3.01
N ARG A 47 -4.25 3.83 -2.73
CA ARG A 47 -2.79 4.00 -2.64
C ARG A 47 -2.37 4.37 -1.22
N ILE A 48 -3.08 3.86 -0.22
CA ILE A 48 -2.78 4.10 1.19
C ILE A 48 -1.96 2.91 1.69
N PRO A 49 -0.65 3.08 1.97
CA PRO A 49 0.17 2.04 2.56
C PRO A 49 -0.32 1.66 3.96
N VAL A 50 -0.13 0.40 4.33
CA VAL A 50 -0.47 -0.10 5.67
C VAL A 50 0.29 0.68 6.76
N TRP A 51 1.52 1.13 6.49
CA TRP A 51 2.31 1.88 7.46
C TRP A 51 1.66 3.19 7.90
N ILE A 52 0.84 3.83 7.05
CA ILE A 52 0.09 5.05 7.42
C ILE A 52 -0.92 4.73 8.52
N ILE A 53 -1.69 3.64 8.36
CA ILE A 53 -2.67 3.21 9.34
C ILE A 53 -1.97 2.78 10.63
N ALA A 54 -0.89 2.00 10.52
CA ALA A 54 -0.08 1.60 11.67
C ALA A 54 0.49 2.80 12.44
N ALA A 55 1.01 3.82 11.74
CA ALA A 55 1.53 5.03 12.37
C ALA A 55 0.44 5.81 13.13
N ARG A 56 -0.80 5.85 12.63
CA ARG A 56 -1.94 6.45 13.34
C ARG A 56 -2.29 5.68 14.61
N VAL A 57 -2.39 4.35 14.52
CA VAL A 57 -2.64 3.50 15.69
C VAL A 57 -1.54 3.64 16.74
N LYS A 58 -0.27 3.73 16.32
CA LYS A 58 0.86 3.98 17.23
C LYS A 58 0.77 5.33 17.97
N ARG A 59 0.13 6.33 17.35
CA ARG A 59 -0.16 7.63 17.99
C ARG A 59 -1.40 7.60 18.89
N GLY A 60 -2.05 6.44 19.03
CA GLY A 60 -3.22 6.25 19.89
C GLY A 60 -4.55 6.56 19.22
N GLU A 61 -4.57 6.77 17.90
CA GLU A 61 -5.83 6.99 17.18
C GLU A 61 -6.67 5.71 17.12
N THR A 62 -7.97 5.87 17.34
CA THR A 62 -8.98 4.82 17.22
C THR A 62 -9.35 4.56 15.76
N VAL A 63 -9.96 3.40 15.50
CA VAL A 63 -10.45 3.06 14.15
C VAL A 63 -11.47 4.08 13.64
N ALA A 64 -12.33 4.61 14.53
CA ALA A 64 -13.30 5.64 14.17
C ALA A 64 -12.62 6.94 13.71
N GLU A 65 -11.59 7.41 14.43
CA GLU A 65 -10.81 8.59 14.05
C GLU A 65 -10.04 8.39 12.74
N ILE A 66 -9.54 7.17 12.50
CA ILE A 66 -8.87 6.81 11.24
C ILE A 66 -9.87 6.83 10.07
N ILE A 67 -11.09 6.31 10.25
CA ILE A 67 -12.14 6.36 9.23
C ILE A 67 -12.60 7.80 8.99
N GLU A 68 -12.69 8.63 10.03
CA GLU A 68 -12.98 10.05 9.87
C GLU A 68 -11.93 10.77 9.02
N ALA A 69 -10.65 10.42 9.22
CA ALA A 69 -9.54 10.94 8.41
C ALA A 69 -9.50 10.38 6.97
N TYR A 70 -10.00 9.16 6.76
CA TYR A 70 -10.07 8.50 5.45
C TYR A 70 -11.48 7.96 5.17
N PRO A 71 -12.48 8.82 4.85
CA PRO A 71 -13.89 8.41 4.79
C PRO A 71 -14.25 7.39 3.70
N TRP A 72 -13.33 7.15 2.75
CA TRP A 72 -13.48 6.14 1.71
C TRP A 72 -12.96 4.75 2.13
N LEU A 73 -12.33 4.63 3.30
CA LEU A 73 -11.99 3.35 3.88
C LEU A 73 -13.17 2.77 4.65
N THR A 74 -13.36 1.46 4.52
CA THR A 74 -14.28 0.73 5.38
C THR A 74 -13.60 0.33 6.69
N GLU A 75 -14.40 0.08 7.73
CA GLU A 75 -13.88 -0.43 9.00
C GLU A 75 -13.11 -1.74 8.83
N ALA A 76 -13.60 -2.66 7.99
CA ALA A 76 -12.93 -3.92 7.70
C ALA A 76 -11.53 -3.71 7.10
N GLN A 77 -11.38 -2.77 6.17
CA GLN A 77 -10.07 -2.44 5.59
C GLN A 77 -9.10 -1.88 6.63
N VAL A 78 -9.58 -1.03 7.54
CA VAL A 78 -8.74 -0.48 8.62
C VAL A 78 -8.34 -1.58 9.60
N GLN A 79 -9.27 -2.45 9.99
CA GLN A 79 -8.98 -3.57 10.89
C GLN A 79 -8.00 -4.57 10.27
N ASP A 80 -8.15 -4.90 8.99
CA ASP A 80 -7.19 -5.75 8.26
C ASP A 80 -5.81 -5.11 8.18
N ALA A 81 -5.72 -3.79 7.95
CA ALA A 81 -4.43 -3.09 7.97
C ALA A 81 -3.76 -3.16 9.36
N ILE A 82 -4.54 -3.06 10.43
CA ILE A 82 -4.05 -3.24 11.81
C ILE A 82 -3.60 -4.69 12.06
N GLY A 83 -4.37 -5.66 11.58
CA GLY A 83 -4.00 -7.08 11.61
C GLY A 83 -2.70 -7.35 10.87
N TYR A 84 -2.54 -6.80 9.68
CA TYR A 84 -1.32 -6.91 8.88
C TYR A 84 -0.13 -6.31 9.64
N TYR A 85 -0.30 -5.12 10.21
CA TYR A 85 0.75 -4.50 11.03
C TYR A 85 1.19 -5.39 12.20
N HIS A 86 0.27 -6.02 12.91
CA HIS A 86 0.64 -6.91 14.02
C HIS A 86 1.39 -8.17 13.56
N ASN A 87 1.03 -8.73 12.39
CA ASN A 87 1.69 -9.91 11.83
C ASN A 87 3.06 -9.59 11.18
N HIS A 88 3.22 -8.37 10.63
CA HIS A 88 4.41 -7.92 9.89
C HIS A 88 5.06 -6.71 10.55
N LYS A 89 5.13 -6.73 11.89
CA LYS A 89 5.53 -5.56 12.67
C LYS A 89 6.88 -4.99 12.23
N GLU A 90 7.90 -5.82 12.06
CA GLU A 90 9.24 -5.36 11.68
C GLU A 90 9.24 -4.64 10.32
N GLU A 91 8.58 -5.21 9.31
CA GLU A 91 8.44 -4.60 7.98
C GLU A 91 7.81 -3.21 8.08
N ILE A 92 6.68 -3.13 8.78
CA ILE A 92 5.91 -1.90 8.85
C ILE A 92 6.60 -0.85 9.73
N GLU A 93 7.24 -1.25 10.83
CA GLU A 93 8.04 -0.33 11.65
C GLU A 93 9.21 0.26 10.86
N GLN A 94 9.87 -0.56 10.03
CA GLN A 94 10.92 -0.08 9.13
C GLN A 94 10.37 0.90 8.10
N ALA A 95 9.20 0.63 7.52
CA ALA A 95 8.53 1.55 6.59
C ALA A 95 8.13 2.87 7.26
N ILE A 96 7.63 2.83 8.50
CA ILE A 96 7.35 4.05 9.30
C ILE A 96 8.64 4.85 9.51
N TYR A 97 9.73 4.18 9.89
CA TYR A 97 11.01 4.85 10.09
C TYR A 97 11.54 5.49 8.81
N GLN A 98 11.54 4.76 7.69
CA GLN A 98 12.01 5.26 6.39
C GLN A 98 11.19 6.45 5.87
N ASN A 99 9.91 6.55 6.27
CA ASN A 99 9.04 7.67 5.93
C ASN A 99 8.98 8.76 7.02
N SER A 100 9.88 8.72 8.00
CA SER A 100 9.94 9.71 9.09
C SER A 100 10.89 10.88 8.80
N GLU A 101 10.61 12.02 9.44
CA GLU A 101 11.52 13.19 9.42
C GLU A 101 12.89 12.87 10.03
N GLU A 102 12.96 11.91 10.96
CA GLU A 102 14.20 11.46 11.57
C GLU A 102 15.10 10.78 10.54
N TYR A 103 14.57 9.83 9.79
CA TYR A 103 15.31 9.18 8.69
C TYR A 103 15.73 10.20 7.63
N ASN A 104 14.82 11.11 7.23
CA ASN A 104 15.15 12.17 6.27
C ASN A 104 16.31 13.06 6.76
N ARG A 105 16.32 13.43 8.04
CA ARG A 105 17.40 14.21 8.65
C ARG A 105 18.72 13.45 8.65
N GLU A 106 18.73 12.22 9.15
CA GLU A 106 19.94 11.39 9.16
C GLU A 106 20.50 11.20 7.75
N TRP A 107 19.62 10.98 6.77
CA TRP A 107 20.00 10.82 5.38
C TRP A 107 20.66 12.09 4.83
N LEU A 108 20.09 13.27 5.11
CA LEU A 108 20.67 14.55 4.70
C LEU A 108 22.03 14.83 5.37
N GLU A 109 22.19 14.50 6.65
CA GLU A 109 23.45 14.66 7.37
C GLU A 109 24.56 13.75 6.81
N LYS A 110 24.23 12.48 6.55
CA LYS A 110 25.18 11.49 6.00
C LYS A 110 25.60 11.79 4.56
N ASN A 111 24.72 12.42 3.78
CA ASN A 111 24.96 12.72 2.37
C ASN A 111 25.33 14.19 2.11
N ARG A 112 25.69 14.94 3.17
CA ARG A 112 26.13 16.33 3.01
C ARG A 112 27.54 16.36 2.41
N VAL A 113 27.65 16.91 1.21
CA VAL A 113 28.92 17.21 0.51
C VAL A 113 29.67 18.34 1.21
#